data_AF-A0A936I7M0-F1
#
_entry.id   AF-A0A936I7M0-F1
#
_cell.length_a   1.000
_cell.length_b   1.000
_cell.length_c   1.000
_cell.angle_alpha   90.00
_cell.angle_beta   90.00
_cell.angle_gamma   90.00
#
_symmetry.space_group_name_H-M   'P 1'
#
loop_
_entity.id
_entity.type
_entity.pdbx_description
1 polymer ?
#
loop_
_entity_poly.entity_id
_entity_poly.type
_entity_poly.pdbx_seq_one_letter_code
_entity_poly.pdbx_strand_id
1 'polypeptide(L)' 'MPKVKVPRKSTTIDMTAMCDVAFLLLTFFILTTKFRPQEVAQIDIPASTAQIPIPDKDILMFQISPDGKVFLVWMIKLPD' A
#
# COMPACT_ATOMS: atom_id res chain seq x y z
N MET A 1 -6.27 48.26 41.97
CA MET A 1 -7.38 48.13 40.99
C MET A 1 -7.73 46.65 40.87
N PRO A 2 -9.01 46.25 40.97
CA PRO A 2 -9.39 44.84 40.86
C PRO A 2 -9.25 44.38 39.40
N LYS A 3 -8.51 43.30 39.18
CA LYS A 3 -8.31 42.69 37.85
C LYS A 3 -9.64 42.05 37.43
N VAL A 4 -10.31 42.64 36.44
CA VAL A 4 -11.55 42.10 35.85
C VAL A 4 -11.28 40.68 35.34
N LYS A 5 -11.92 39.68 35.97
CA LYS A 5 -11.87 38.29 35.50
C LYS A 5 -12.83 38.15 34.33
N VAL A 6 -12.29 37.99 33.13
CA VAL A 6 -13.09 37.70 31.92
C VAL A 6 -13.61 36.26 32.02
N PRO A 7 -14.94 36.04 31.99
CA PRO A 7 -15.49 34.70 32.01
C PRO A 7 -15.15 33.95 30.72
N ARG A 8 -14.44 32.83 30.83
CA ARG A 8 -14.15 31.94 29.69
C ARG A 8 -15.41 31.15 29.37
N LYS A 9 -16.10 31.52 28.30
CA LYS A 9 -17.13 30.65 27.71
C LYS A 9 -16.41 29.51 26.99
N SER A 10 -16.59 28.28 27.47
CA SER A 10 -16.26 27.09 26.71
C SER A 10 -17.24 27.02 25.54
N THR A 11 -16.74 27.11 24.32
CA THR A 11 -17.52 26.79 23.12
C THR A 11 -17.58 25.28 23.00
N THR A 12 -18.77 24.71 23.22
CA THR A 12 -19.07 23.32 22.85
C THR A 12 -18.96 23.21 21.34
N ILE A 13 -17.97 22.45 20.86
CA ILE A 13 -17.77 22.20 19.43
C ILE A 13 -18.70 21.07 19.03
N ASP A 14 -19.60 21.32 18.08
CA ASP A 14 -20.44 20.28 17.49
C ASP A 14 -19.57 19.34 16.64
N MET A 15 -19.56 18.06 17.01
CA MET A 15 -18.77 17.02 16.34
C MET A 15 -19.49 16.45 15.10
N THR A 16 -20.76 16.81 14.87
CA THR A 16 -21.59 16.23 13.81
C THR A 16 -20.95 16.41 12.43
N ALA A 17 -20.43 17.61 12.15
CA ALA A 17 -19.76 17.89 10.88
C ALA A 17 -18.43 17.13 10.72
N MET A 18 -17.67 16.93 11.80
CA MET A 18 -16.39 16.22 11.75
C MET A 18 -16.60 14.71 11.60
N CYS A 19 -17.63 14.17 12.24
CA CYS A 19 -17.98 12.76 12.17
C CYS A 19 -18.46 12.35 10.77
N ASP A 20 -19.25 13.19 10.10
CA ASP A 20 -19.71 12.95 8.73
C ASP A 20 -18.53 12.89 7.73
N VAL A 21 -17.62 13.86 7.78
CA VAL A 21 -16.41 13.86 6.93
C VAL A 21 -15.55 12.62 7.17
N ALA A 22 -15.42 12.17 8.41
CA ALA A 22 -14.66 10.96 8.73
C ALA A 22 -15.33 9.69 8.15
N PHE A 23 -16.66 9.61 8.20
CA PHE A 23 -17.39 8.47 7.64
C PHE A 23 -17.36 8.44 6.11
N LEU A 24 -17.42 9.61 5.46
CA LEU A 24 -17.25 9.73 4.01
C LEU A 24 -15.85 9.26 3.56
N LEU A 25 -14.79 9.58 4.31
CA LEU A 25 -13.44 9.12 3.99
C LEU A 25 -13.26 7.61 4.25
N LEU A 26 -13.81 7.10 5.35
CA LEU A 26 -13.76 5.68 5.66
C LEU A 26 -14.46 4.84 4.57
N THR A 27 -15.67 5.24 4.18
CA THR A 27 -16.43 4.54 3.12
C THR A 27 -15.75 4.66 1.76
N PHE A 28 -15.21 5.83 1.42
CA PHE A 28 -14.40 6.02 0.22
C PHE A 28 -13.18 5.09 0.20
N PHE A 29 -12.41 5.02 1.29
CA PHE A 29 -11.25 4.14 1.35
C PHE A 29 -11.65 2.67 1.29
N ILE A 30 -12.70 2.24 2.00
CA ILE A 30 -13.20 0.86 1.91
C ILE A 30 -13.57 0.51 0.47
N LEU A 31 -14.33 1.35 -0.24
CA LEU A 31 -14.77 1.08 -1.62
C LEU A 31 -13.64 1.13 -2.65
N THR A 32 -12.65 2.00 -2.44
CA THR A 32 -11.52 2.15 -3.38
C THR A 32 -10.39 1.17 -3.11
N THR A 33 -10.29 0.59 -1.90
CA THR A 33 -9.28 -0.43 -1.62
C THR A 33 -9.41 -1.59 -2.60
N LYS A 34 -8.31 -1.87 -3.30
CA LYS A 34 -8.15 -3.08 -4.11
C LYS A 34 -7.36 -4.07 -3.28
N PHE A 35 -7.82 -5.32 -3.23
CA PHE A 35 -7.00 -6.39 -2.69
C PHE A 35 -5.68 -6.41 -3.46
N ARG A 36 -4.56 -6.49 -2.74
CA ARG A 36 -3.28 -6.83 -3.37
C ARG A 36 -3.53 -8.13 -4.15
N PRO A 37 -3.27 -8.18 -5.46
CA PRO A 37 -3.41 -9.42 -6.20
C PRO A 37 -2.57 -10.47 -5.47
N GLN A 38 -3.18 -11.61 -5.17
CA GLN A 38 -2.44 -12.75 -4.62
C GLN A 38 -1.31 -13.05 -5.61
N GLU A 39 -0.07 -12.80 -5.22
CA GLU A 39 1.06 -13.29 -6.00
C GLU A 39 0.87 -14.80 -6.12
N VAL A 40 0.74 -15.27 -7.36
CA VAL A 40 0.26 -16.62 -7.70
C VAL A 40 1.12 -17.75 -7.13
N ALA A 41 2.30 -17.41 -6.60
CA ALA A 41 3.00 -18.17 -5.58
C ALA A 41 3.87 -17.21 -4.76
N GLN A 42 3.91 -17.38 -3.43
CA GLN A 42 5.02 -16.86 -2.63
C GLN A 42 6.23 -17.73 -2.96
N ILE A 43 7.14 -17.22 -3.77
CA ILE A 43 8.36 -17.92 -4.17
C ILE A 43 9.49 -17.33 -3.35
N ASP A 44 9.87 -18.04 -2.28
CA ASP A 44 11.08 -17.74 -1.53
C ASP A 44 12.29 -18.06 -2.41
N ILE A 45 12.89 -17.01 -2.98
CA ILE A 45 14.07 -17.14 -3.82
C ILE A 45 15.25 -17.51 -2.90
N PRO A 46 15.93 -18.64 -3.11
CA PRO A 46 17.12 -18.97 -2.34
C PRO A 46 18.21 -17.92 -2.55
N ALA A 47 19.03 -17.69 -1.52
CA ALA A 47 20.11 -16.71 -1.58
C ALA A 47 21.03 -16.98 -2.79
N SER A 48 21.04 -16.04 -3.74
CA SER A 48 21.89 -16.12 -4.92
C SER A 48 23.34 -15.82 -4.54
N THR A 49 24.26 -16.71 -4.90
CA THR A 49 25.71 -16.49 -4.80
C THR A 49 26.30 -15.93 -6.10
N ALA A 50 25.46 -15.47 -7.03
CA ALA A 50 25.91 -14.94 -8.31
C ALA A 50 26.74 -13.67 -8.12
N GLN A 51 28.00 -13.71 -8.55
CA GLN A 51 28.95 -12.60 -8.49
C GLN A 51 28.77 -11.60 -9.65
N ILE A 52 27.98 -11.99 -10.66
CA ILE A 52 27.73 -11.20 -11.87
C ILE A 52 26.32 -10.62 -11.73
N PRO A 53 26.14 -9.28 -11.80
CA PRO A 53 24.81 -8.68 -11.77
C PRO A 53 24.02 -9.14 -12.99
N ILE A 54 22.78 -9.57 -12.76
CA ILE A 54 21.88 -9.96 -13.83
C ILE A 54 21.50 -8.69 -14.61
N PRO A 55 21.62 -8.67 -15.96
CA PRO A 55 21.33 -7.49 -16.76
C PRO A 55 19.83 -7.17 -16.76
N ASP A 56 19.41 -5.94 -16.45
CA ASP A 56 17.99 -5.54 -16.28
C ASP A 56 17.09 -5.65 -17.55
N LYS A 57 17.62 -6.06 -18.71
CA LYS A 57 16.90 -6.11 -19.99
C LYS A 57 16.93 -7.52 -20.58
N ASP A 58 15.84 -7.90 -21.23
CA ASP A 58 15.67 -9.16 -21.96
C ASP A 58 15.89 -10.42 -21.11
N ILE A 59 15.55 -10.37 -19.82
CA ILE A 59 15.55 -11.55 -18.96
C ILE A 59 14.19 -12.24 -19.08
N LEU A 60 14.25 -13.55 -19.35
CA LEU A 60 13.11 -14.44 -19.16
C LEU A 60 13.35 -15.25 -17.88
N MET A 61 12.53 -15.01 -16.86
CA MET A 61 12.64 -15.68 -15.57
C MET A 61 11.59 -16.78 -15.45
N PHE A 62 12.05 -18.01 -15.32
CA PHE A 62 11.20 -19.14 -14.95
C PHE A 62 11.23 -19.31 -13.44
N GLN A 63 10.06 -19.26 -12.81
CA GLN A 63 9.94 -19.56 -11.39
C GLN A 63 9.12 -20.84 -11.23
N ILE A 64 9.66 -21.82 -10.53
CA ILE A 64 9.01 -23.11 -10.29
C ILE A 64 8.61 -23.16 -8.83
N SER A 65 7.31 -23.25 -8.56
CA SER A 65 6.78 -23.46 -7.22
C SER A 65 6.94 -24.93 -6.80
N PRO A 66 7.10 -25.24 -5.50
CA PRO A 66 7.18 -26.62 -5.00
C PRO A 66 6.00 -27.52 -5.43
N ASP A 67 4.84 -26.92 -5.74
CA ASP A 67 3.65 -27.60 -6.24
C ASP A 67 3.73 -28.00 -7.73
N GLY A 68 4.89 -27.82 -8.37
CA GLY A 68 5.09 -28.10 -9.80
C GLY A 68 4.48 -27.05 -10.74
N LYS A 69 3.96 -25.94 -10.21
CA LYS A 69 3.47 -24.81 -11.00
C LYS A 69 4.64 -23.99 -11.54
N VAL A 70 4.62 -23.72 -12.85
CA VAL A 70 5.64 -22.93 -13.53
C VAL A 70 5.08 -21.54 -13.85
N PHE A 71 5.77 -20.51 -13.39
CA PHE A 71 5.47 -19.12 -13.67
C PHE A 71 6.53 -18.54 -14.59
N LEU A 72 6.09 -17.95 -15.70
CA LEU A 72 6.95 -17.28 -16.66
C LEU A 72 6.81 -15.78 -16.47
N VAL A 73 7.87 -15.14 -16.03
CA VAL A 73 7.95 -13.68 -15.89
C VAL A 73 8.87 -13.16 -16.98
N TRP A 74 8.29 -12.41 -17.91
CA TRP A 74 9.05 -11.74 -18.97
C TRP A 74 9.11 -10.25 -18.68
N MET A 75 10.28 -9.77 -18.29
CA MET A 75 10.52 -8.34 -18.03
C MET A 75 10.94 -7.67 -19.33
N ILE A 76 9.95 -7.18 -20.09
CA ILE A 76 10.19 -6.26 -21.20
C ILE A 76 10.27 -4.86 -20.60
N LYS A 77 11.37 -4.14 -20.79
CA LYS A 77 11.37 -2.70 -20.55
C LYS A 77 10.42 -2.09 -21.58
N LEU A 78 9.27 -1.57 -21.14
CA LEU A 78 8.42 -0.74 -22.00
C LEU A 78 9.31 0.39 -22.54
N PRO A 79 9.38 0.61 -23.87
CA PRO A 79 10.04 1.79 -24.40
C PRO A 79 9.33 3.02 -23.82
N ASP A 80 10.11 4.00 -23.36
CA ASP A 80 9.60 5.28 -22.85
C ASP A 80 8.62 5.93 -23.84
#